data_AF-A0A0C3RYV8-F1
#
_entry.id   AF-A0A0C3RYV8-F1
#
_cell.length_a   1.000
_cell.length_b   1.000
_cell.length_c   1.000
_cell.angle_alpha   90.00
_cell.angle_beta   90.00
_cell.angle_gamma   90.00
#
_symmetry.space_group_name_H-M   'P 1'
#
loop_
_entity.id
_entity.type
_entity.pdbx_description
1 polymer ?
#
loop_
_entity_poly.entity_id
_entity_poly.type
_entity_poly.pdbx_seq_one_letter_code
_entity_poly.pdbx_strand_id
1 'polypeptide(L)' 'WIVEDFEEGDSLVPFANFGTVAFTGASAQTASGGAVGPSGADTIDIEQDGTVLTSVSTGSSSVTVSYV' A
#
# COMPACT_ATOMS: atom_id res chain seq x y z
N TRP A 1 -1.35 -4.83 2.84
CA TRP A 1 -1.57 -3.49 3.41
C TRP A 1 -1.70 -2.54 2.25
N ILE A 2 -2.82 -1.82 2.15
CA ILE A 2 -3.18 -1.08 0.94
C ILE A 2 -3.55 0.35 1.34
N VAL A 3 -3.05 1.31 0.58
CA VAL A 3 -3.68 2.62 0.38
C VAL A 3 -4.34 2.53 -0.99
N GLU A 4 -5.63 2.82 -1.04
CA GLU A 4 -6.46 2.62 -2.23
C GLU A 4 -7.05 3.95 -2.66
N ASP A 5 -6.98 4.24 -3.96
CA ASP A 5 -7.91 5.18 -4.57
C ASP A 5 -9.18 4.39 -4.89
N PHE A 6 -10.27 4.70 -4.21
CA PHE A 6 -11.49 3.90 -4.30
C PHE A 6 -12.47 4.51 -5.29
N GLU A 7 -13.42 3.71 -5.75
CA GLU A 7 -14.47 4.15 -6.67
C GLU A 7 -15.67 4.72 -5.93
N GLU A 8 -16.23 5.82 -6.43
CA GLU A 8 -17.56 6.32 -6.08
C GLU A 8 -18.35 6.60 -7.37
N GLY A 9 -19.37 5.78 -7.64
CA GLY A 9 -20.10 5.82 -8.91
C GLY A 9 -19.34 5.09 -10.01
N ASP A 10 -19.11 5.75 -11.15
CA ASP A 10 -18.48 5.17 -12.34
C ASP A 10 -16.99 5.53 -12.48
N SER A 11 -16.38 6.13 -11.44
CA SER A 11 -14.99 6.59 -11.48
C SER A 11 -14.30 6.51 -10.11
N LEU A 12 -12.97 6.53 -10.13
CA LEU A 12 -12.15 6.79 -8.95
C LEU A 12 -12.45 8.19 -8.38
N VAL A 13 -12.33 8.33 -7.07
CA VAL A 13 -12.42 9.64 -6.42
C VAL A 13 -11.19 10.49 -6.76
N PRO A 14 -11.24 11.83 -6.56
CA PRO A 14 -10.03 12.63 -6.67
C PRO A 14 -8.95 12.16 -5.69
N PHE A 15 -7.80 11.74 -6.21
CA PHE A 15 -6.73 11.18 -5.39
C PHE A 15 -6.09 12.25 -4.48
N ALA A 16 -6.37 12.15 -3.18
CA ALA A 16 -5.90 13.13 -2.20
C ALA A 16 -4.41 12.93 -1.86
N ASN A 17 -3.68 14.04 -1.69
CA ASN A 17 -2.33 13.99 -1.12
C ASN A 17 -2.41 13.73 0.40
N PHE A 18 -2.13 12.48 0.79
CA PHE A 18 -2.12 12.03 2.19
C PHE A 18 -0.73 12.15 2.84
N GLY A 19 0.27 12.70 2.15
CA GLY A 19 1.66 12.69 2.59
C GLY A 19 2.21 11.26 2.67
N THR A 20 2.26 10.70 3.87
CA THR A 20 2.77 9.34 4.11
C THR A 20 1.88 8.59 5.10
N VAL A 21 1.51 7.36 4.73
CA VAL A 21 0.86 6.38 5.61
C VAL A 21 1.87 5.28 5.94
N ALA A 22 2.00 4.96 7.23
CA ALA A 22 2.83 3.85 7.69
C ALA A 22 1.96 2.82 8.44
N PHE A 23 1.85 1.63 7.88
CA PHE A 23 1.36 0.46 8.58
C PHE A 23 2.50 -0.10 9.42
N THR A 24 2.35 -0.11 10.75
CA THR A 24 3.35 -0.65 11.69
C THR A 24 2.84 -1.92 12.37
N GLY A 25 3.74 -2.81 12.78
CA GLY A 25 3.34 -4.09 13.38
C GLY A 25 2.64 -5.01 12.37
N ALA A 26 2.96 -4.82 11.09
CA ALA A 26 2.42 -5.58 9.97
C ALA A 26 2.81 -7.06 10.10
N SER A 27 1.80 -7.93 10.25
CA SER A 27 1.93 -9.38 10.40
C SER A 27 0.79 -10.10 9.69
N ALA A 28 1.09 -11.22 9.03
CA ALA A 28 0.14 -12.09 8.34
C ALA A 28 0.38 -13.54 8.74
N GLN A 29 -0.69 -14.28 9.06
CA GLN A 29 -0.60 -15.71 9.41
C GLN A 29 -0.57 -16.59 8.16
N THR A 30 0.30 -17.59 8.16
CA THR A 30 0.41 -18.57 7.07
C THR A 30 -0.41 -19.82 7.38
N ALA A 31 -0.84 -20.52 6.32
CA ALA A 31 -1.62 -21.75 6.45
C ALA A 31 -0.84 -22.90 7.15
N SER A 32 0.49 -22.89 7.06
CA SER A 32 1.37 -23.85 7.76
C SER A 32 1.53 -23.56 9.26
N GLY A 33 0.94 -22.46 9.74
CA GLY A 33 1.22 -21.91 11.05
C GLY A 33 2.48 -21.04 11.04
N GLY A 34 2.43 -19.95 11.82
CA GLY A 34 3.48 -18.93 11.87
C GLY A 34 3.06 -17.62 11.22
N ALA A 35 3.75 -16.55 11.60
CA ALA A 35 3.53 -15.20 11.12
C ALA A 35 4.67 -14.77 10.19
N VAL A 36 4.32 -14.07 9.12
CA VAL A 36 5.27 -13.39 8.24
C VAL A 36 4.97 -11.89 8.20
N GLY A 37 6.02 -11.09 8.04
CA GLY A 37 5.89 -9.66 7.77
C GLY A 37 5.90 -9.34 6.27
N PRO A 38 5.79 -8.05 5.89
CA PRO A 38 5.72 -7.61 4.50
C PRO A 38 7.04 -7.68 3.72
N SER A 39 8.16 -8.04 4.35
CA SER A 39 9.46 -8.07 3.70
C SER A 39 9.45 -9.03 2.50
N GLY A 40 9.77 -8.51 1.31
CA GLY A 40 9.76 -9.28 0.06
C GLY A 40 8.36 -9.53 -0.53
N ALA A 41 7.32 -8.90 0.02
CA ALA A 41 6.00 -8.89 -0.62
C ALA A 41 6.04 -8.07 -1.92
N ASP A 42 5.15 -8.41 -2.85
CA ASP A 42 4.92 -7.61 -4.04
C ASP A 42 4.44 -6.21 -3.63
N THR A 43 5.00 -5.20 -4.30
CA THR A 43 4.64 -3.79 -4.12
C THR A 43 3.88 -3.32 -5.34
N ILE A 44 2.77 -2.62 -5.11
CA ILE A 44 1.96 -2.03 -6.16
C ILE A 44 1.86 -0.53 -5.85
N ASP A 45 2.30 0.29 -6.79
CA ASP A 45 2.07 1.73 -6.76
C ASP A 45 0.83 2.10 -7.58
N ILE A 46 0.15 3.17 -7.19
CA ILE A 46 -0.94 3.73 -7.98
C ILE A 46 -0.31 4.52 -9.13
N GLU A 47 -0.71 4.17 -10.35
CA GLU A 47 -0.40 4.92 -11.56
C GLU A 47 -1.71 5.28 -12.25
N GLN A 48 -1.89 6.57 -12.57
CA GLN A 48 -3.05 7.07 -13.32
C GLN A 48 -2.54 7.98 -14.44
N ASP A 49 -3.10 7.79 -15.63
CA ASP A 49 -2.76 8.58 -16.82
C ASP A 49 -1.24 8.67 -17.12
N GLY A 50 -0.52 7.57 -16.85
CA GLY A 50 0.93 7.49 -17.05
C GLY A 50 1.78 8.19 -15.98
N THR A 51 1.16 8.61 -14.87
CA THR A 51 1.84 9.25 -13.74
C THR A 51 1.77 8.35 -12.51
N VAL A 52 2.93 8.01 -11.95
CA VAL A 52 3.03 7.29 -10.67
C VAL A 52 2.70 8.25 -9.53
N LEU A 53 1.69 7.93 -8.73
CA LEU A 53 1.14 8.77 -7.66
C LEU A 53 1.51 8.31 -6.25
N THR A 54 2.03 7.09 -6.12
CA THR A 54 2.54 6.58 -4.83
C THR A 54 3.94 5.99 -4.95
N SER A 55 4.61 5.90 -3.81
CA SER A 55 5.83 5.11 -3.64
C SER A 55 5.66 4.20 -2.42
N VAL A 56 5.67 2.89 -2.65
CA VAL A 56 5.52 1.84 -1.64
C VAL A 56 6.89 1.27 -1.26
N SER A 57 7.12 1.09 0.05
CA SER A 57 8.27 0.34 0.58
C SER A 57 7.87 -0.59 1.72
N THR A 58 8.62 -1.68 1.89
CA THR A 58 8.38 -2.69 2.92
C THR A 58 9.57 -2.84 3.85
N GLY A 59 9.29 -3.10 5.12
CA GLY A 59 10.25 -3.52 6.14
C GLY A 59 9.90 -4.90 6.69
N SER A 60 10.58 -5.32 7.76
CA SER A 60 10.28 -6.61 8.40
C SER A 60 8.89 -6.66 9.04
N SER A 61 8.34 -5.52 9.45
CA SER A 61 7.02 -5.39 10.10
C SER A 61 6.33 -4.07 9.77
N SER A 62 6.67 -3.47 8.62
CA SER A 62 6.10 -2.20 8.19
C SER A 62 5.83 -2.14 6.69
N VAL A 63 4.79 -1.41 6.30
CA VAL A 63 4.56 -0.96 4.92
C VAL A 63 4.39 0.54 4.97
N THR A 64 5.19 1.27 4.19
CA THR A 64 5.09 2.72 4.06
C THR A 64 4.65 3.06 2.65
N VAL A 65 3.60 3.87 2.54
CA VAL A 65 3.09 4.39 1.27
C VAL A 65 3.17 5.91 1.34
N SER A 66 3.89 6.51 0.39
CA SER A 66 3.96 7.98 0.26
C SER A 66 3.29 8.43 -1.03
N TYR A 67 2.59 9.55 -0.99
CA TYR A 67 2.18 10.29 -2.18
C TYR A 67 3.43 10.87 -2.87
N VAL A 68 3.45 10.91 -4.21
CA VAL A 68 4.57 11.40 -5.04
C VAL A 68 4.27 12.76 -5.67
#